data_AF-A0A5S9P287-F1
#
_entry.id   AF-A0A5S9P287-F1
#
_cell.length_a   1.000
_cell.length_b   1.000
_cell.length_c   1.000
_cell.angle_alpha   90.00
_cell.angle_beta   90.00
_cell.angle_gamma   90.00
#
_symmetry.space_group_name_H-M   'P 1'
#
loop_
_entity.id
_entity.type
_entity.pdbx_description
1 polymer ?
#
loop_
_entity_poly.entity_id
_entity_poly.type
_entity_poly.pdbx_seq_one_letter_code
_entity_poly.pdbx_strand_id
1 'polypeptide(L)'
;MPKVKSEASKNRDAPYKKPAPSSEELALKEALHTPCDMDEELELFLKYIFEREDLMSQPENLDTKIYAIYSQASNRKGMKISDFKRFYLDLWRLLRSDPQMSSAIFQYTDLKLSDVISTIEAKRKLPIEIYSDFLYFHLGVLSPQYRVYANACLDRTTEFIAWVLQYKQQHPNHQICGIKLASPLLKRADSIVFFCVNRDAAMQLTQAMTHLIGVFEKSIPAMTTRIQDGVGISIGAEPDQIRTGLAANELEIPVGAAVCQSFGTIRAQLIKGAALNYNENKQQYGESFDSFKRFVVAAFRGYGLDPSKKPQNE
;
A
#
# COMPACT_ATOMS: atom_id res chain seq x y z
N MET A 1 -9.90 -12.56 79.33
CA MET A 1 -9.73 -12.21 77.91
C MET A 1 -10.60 -10.98 77.60
N PRO A 2 -10.02 -9.89 77.07
CA PRO A 2 -10.71 -8.62 76.88
C PRO A 2 -11.56 -8.62 75.59
N LYS A 3 -12.72 -7.94 75.67
CA LYS A 3 -13.60 -7.65 74.52
C LYS A 3 -12.89 -6.67 73.58
N VAL A 4 -12.58 -7.14 72.37
CA VAL A 4 -12.13 -6.31 71.25
C VAL A 4 -13.30 -5.44 70.80
N LYS A 5 -13.14 -4.11 70.87
CA LYS A 5 -14.05 -3.15 70.24
C LYS A 5 -13.85 -3.23 68.72
N SER A 6 -14.93 -3.42 67.97
CA SER A 6 -14.92 -3.36 66.51
C SER A 6 -14.77 -1.90 66.05
N GLU A 7 -13.60 -1.52 65.55
CA GLU A 7 -13.44 -0.32 64.72
C GLU A 7 -13.81 -0.66 63.27
N ALA A 8 -15.11 -0.71 62.99
CA ALA A 8 -15.62 -0.83 61.62
C ALA A 8 -16.39 0.45 61.25
N SER A 9 -15.69 1.58 61.08
CA SER A 9 -16.33 2.83 60.62
C SER A 9 -15.33 3.92 60.18
N LYS A 10 -14.27 3.59 59.44
CA LYS A 10 -13.41 4.61 58.81
C LYS A 10 -12.92 4.14 57.46
N ASN A 11 -13.75 4.28 56.42
CA ASN A 11 -13.36 4.39 55.01
C ASN A 11 -14.60 4.27 54.09
N ARG A 12 -15.60 5.15 54.24
CA ARG A 12 -16.70 5.24 53.25
C ARG A 12 -16.74 6.53 52.43
N ASP A 13 -15.86 7.50 52.70
CA ASP A 13 -15.87 8.80 52.02
C ASP A 13 -14.51 9.19 51.42
N ALA A 14 -13.71 8.23 50.96
CA ALA A 14 -12.59 8.59 50.10
C ALA A 14 -13.16 8.97 48.72
N PRO A 15 -13.02 10.23 48.25
CA PRO A 15 -13.46 10.59 46.91
C PRO A 15 -12.74 9.69 45.93
N TYR A 16 -13.47 9.05 45.03
CA TYR A 16 -12.90 8.27 43.94
C TYR A 16 -11.97 9.18 43.14
N LYS A 17 -10.66 9.10 43.43
CA LYS A 17 -9.65 9.77 42.61
C LYS A 17 -9.58 8.97 41.33
N LYS A 18 -10.11 9.55 40.24
CA LYS A 18 -9.90 9.02 38.90
C LYS A 18 -8.39 8.77 38.73
N PRO A 19 -7.96 7.56 38.33
CA PRO A 19 -6.56 7.26 38.14
C PRO A 19 -5.92 8.33 37.26
N ALA A 20 -4.70 8.75 37.60
CA ALA A 20 -3.94 9.61 36.70
C ALA A 20 -3.76 8.87 35.36
N PRO A 21 -3.95 9.55 34.22
CA PRO A 21 -3.86 8.89 32.93
C PRO A 21 -2.46 8.31 32.71
N SER A 22 -2.39 7.16 32.04
CA SER A 22 -1.11 6.54 31.68
C SER A 22 -0.34 7.41 30.67
N SER A 23 0.97 7.16 30.52
CA SER A 23 1.78 7.83 29.50
C SER A 23 1.24 7.60 28.08
N GLU A 24 0.66 6.42 27.83
CA GLU A 24 0.06 6.05 26.55
C GLU A 24 -1.26 6.79 26.30
N GLU A 25 -2.10 6.95 27.34
CA GLU A 25 -3.32 7.75 27.27
C GLU A 25 -3.03 9.23 27.03
N LEU A 26 -1.97 9.77 27.64
CA LEU A 26 -1.52 11.15 27.41
C LEU A 26 -1.01 11.33 25.98
N ALA A 27 -0.21 10.40 25.47
CA ALA A 27 0.31 10.44 24.11
C ALA A 27 -0.81 10.33 23.05
N LEU A 28 -1.79 9.44 23.27
CA LEU A 28 -2.96 9.32 22.41
C LEU A 28 -3.77 10.63 22.41
N LYS A 29 -4.03 11.18 23.60
CA LYS A 29 -4.77 12.44 23.74
C LYS A 29 -4.08 13.57 22.99
N GLU A 30 -2.76 13.71 23.14
CA GLU A 30 -1.97 14.71 22.42
C GLU A 30 -2.04 14.50 20.89
N ALA A 31 -1.88 13.27 20.42
CA ALA A 31 -1.96 12.94 19.00
C ALA A 31 -3.33 13.29 18.40
N LEU A 32 -4.44 13.02 19.11
CA LEU A 32 -5.80 13.31 18.66
C LEU A 32 -6.12 14.82 18.63
N HIS A 33 -5.42 15.63 19.43
CA HIS A 33 -5.57 17.09 19.44
C HIS A 33 -4.76 17.82 18.35
N THR A 34 -3.86 17.11 17.67
CA THR A 34 -3.05 17.69 16.59
C THR A 34 -3.94 18.02 15.37
N PRO A 35 -3.65 19.08 14.57
CA PRO A 35 -4.42 19.41 13.37
C PRO A 35 -4.64 18.20 12.45
N CYS A 36 -5.87 18.07 11.94
CA CYS A 36 -6.36 16.88 11.22
C CYS A 36 -6.45 17.14 9.71
N ASP A 37 -5.36 17.67 9.15
CA ASP A 37 -5.26 17.87 7.70
C ASP A 37 -5.08 16.51 7.01
N MET A 38 -5.81 16.31 5.93
CA MET A 38 -5.83 15.07 5.15
C MET A 38 -6.07 15.40 3.68
N ASP A 39 -5.39 14.68 2.79
CA ASP A 39 -5.66 14.77 1.36
C ASP A 39 -7.11 14.37 1.04
N GLU A 40 -7.72 15.05 0.07
CA GLU A 40 -9.12 14.87 -0.31
C GLU A 40 -9.45 13.44 -0.77
N GLU A 41 -8.58 12.80 -1.54
CA GLU A 41 -8.82 11.42 -2.01
C GLU A 41 -8.74 10.43 -0.83
N LEU A 42 -7.82 10.65 0.11
CA LEU A 42 -7.74 9.85 1.34
C LEU A 42 -8.95 10.09 2.25
N GLU A 43 -9.42 11.34 2.38
CA GLU A 43 -10.58 11.66 3.19
C GLU A 43 -11.86 11.03 2.62
N LEU A 44 -12.08 11.11 1.31
CA LEU A 44 -13.19 10.46 0.61
C LEU A 44 -13.15 8.94 0.81
N PHE A 45 -11.97 8.33 0.69
CA PHE A 45 -11.78 6.91 0.97
C PHE A 45 -12.16 6.56 2.41
N LEU A 46 -11.72 7.33 3.40
CA LEU A 46 -12.06 7.07 4.80
C LEU A 46 -13.54 7.30 5.10
N LYS A 47 -14.20 8.28 4.47
CA LYS A 47 -15.66 8.46 4.58
C LYS A 47 -16.39 7.19 4.12
N TYR A 48 -15.99 6.65 2.97
CA TYR A 48 -16.55 5.38 2.48
C TYR A 48 -16.32 4.21 3.45
N ILE A 49 -15.15 4.12 4.10
CA ILE A 49 -14.91 3.11 5.14
C ILE A 49 -15.81 3.35 6.36
N PHE A 50 -15.91 4.60 6.83
CA PHE A 50 -16.65 4.99 8.02
C PHE A 50 -18.16 4.76 7.89
N GLU A 51 -18.72 5.06 6.71
CA GLU A 51 -20.15 4.90 6.42
C GLU A 51 -20.57 3.43 6.28
N ARG A 52 -19.61 2.51 6.16
CA ARG A 52 -19.89 1.07 6.05
C ARG A 52 -19.87 0.39 7.40
N GLU A 53 -21.07 0.13 7.91
CA GLU A 53 -21.26 -0.59 9.18
C GLU A 53 -20.56 -1.96 9.18
N ASP A 54 -20.56 -2.69 8.07
CA ASP A 54 -19.90 -4.00 7.96
C ASP A 54 -18.37 -3.94 8.05
N LEU A 55 -17.77 -2.76 7.82
CA LEU A 55 -16.34 -2.51 7.99
C LEU A 55 -16.04 -1.97 9.39
N MET A 56 -16.84 -1.03 9.87
CA MET A 56 -16.63 -0.41 11.18
C MET A 56 -17.01 -1.31 12.36
N SER A 57 -17.86 -2.32 12.18
CA SER A 57 -18.28 -3.25 13.24
C SER A 57 -17.48 -4.56 13.29
N GLN A 58 -16.67 -4.87 12.27
CA GLN A 58 -15.99 -6.16 12.15
C GLN A 58 -14.49 -6.07 12.41
N PRO A 59 -13.94 -6.77 13.42
CA PRO A 59 -12.50 -6.81 13.68
C PRO A 59 -11.74 -7.80 12.78
N GLU A 60 -12.40 -8.85 12.30
CA GLU A 60 -11.77 -9.92 11.53
C GLU A 60 -11.56 -9.53 10.06
N ASN A 61 -10.34 -9.72 9.56
CA ASN A 61 -9.94 -9.46 8.15
C ASN A 61 -10.20 -8.04 7.63
N LEU A 62 -10.44 -7.05 8.51
CA LEU A 62 -10.73 -5.67 8.13
C LEU A 62 -9.64 -5.06 7.24
N ASP A 63 -8.37 -5.33 7.53
CA ASP A 63 -7.22 -4.91 6.74
C ASP A 63 -7.26 -5.48 5.31
N THR A 64 -7.64 -6.75 5.15
CA THR A 64 -7.79 -7.37 3.82
C THR A 64 -8.93 -6.74 3.03
N LYS A 65 -10.05 -6.41 3.69
CA LYS A 65 -11.19 -5.73 3.05
C LYS A 65 -10.85 -4.30 2.63
N ILE A 66 -10.20 -3.54 3.53
CA ILE A 66 -9.72 -2.18 3.22
C ILE A 66 -8.73 -2.22 2.05
N TYR A 67 -7.82 -3.20 2.03
CA TYR A 67 -6.87 -3.38 0.94
C TYR A 67 -7.54 -3.71 -0.39
N ALA A 68 -8.57 -4.55 -0.38
CA ALA A 68 -9.36 -4.87 -1.56
C ALA A 68 -10.03 -3.62 -2.13
N ILE A 69 -10.60 -2.75 -1.28
CA ILE A 69 -11.20 -1.47 -1.69
C ILE A 69 -10.12 -0.52 -2.23
N TYR A 70 -8.98 -0.38 -1.53
CA TYR A 70 -7.85 0.44 -1.95
C TYR A 70 -7.35 0.10 -3.36
N SER A 71 -7.26 -1.19 -3.66
CA SER A 71 -6.69 -1.69 -4.91
C SER A 71 -7.71 -1.82 -6.03
N GLN A 72 -9.00 -1.61 -5.78
CA GLN A 72 -10.06 -1.85 -6.76
C GLN A 72 -10.01 -0.84 -7.91
N ALA A 73 -10.01 -1.33 -9.15
CA ALA A 73 -10.30 -0.49 -10.32
C ALA A 73 -11.81 -0.50 -10.61
N SER A 74 -12.45 0.66 -10.50
CA SER A 74 -13.91 0.81 -10.53
C SER A 74 -14.60 0.32 -11.82
N ASN A 75 -13.87 0.22 -12.96
CA ASN A 75 -14.45 -0.19 -14.25
C ASN A 75 -13.61 -1.20 -15.06
N ARG A 76 -12.56 -1.80 -14.48
CA ARG A 76 -11.63 -2.66 -15.23
C ARG A 76 -12.20 -4.08 -15.41
N LYS A 77 -12.24 -4.56 -16.66
CA LYS A 77 -12.37 -5.99 -16.94
C LYS A 77 -10.96 -6.59 -16.96
N GLY A 78 -10.69 -7.55 -16.07
CA GLY A 78 -9.47 -8.36 -16.15
C GLY A 78 -9.39 -9.08 -17.49
N MET A 79 -8.19 -9.48 -17.88
CA MET A 79 -7.97 -10.25 -19.10
C MET A 79 -8.73 -11.57 -19.02
N LYS A 80 -9.17 -12.10 -20.17
CA LYS A 80 -9.75 -13.44 -20.22
C LYS A 80 -8.65 -14.48 -19.93
N ILE A 81 -9.02 -15.57 -19.25
CA ILE A 81 -8.10 -16.69 -18.97
C ILE A 81 -7.50 -17.26 -20.27
N SER A 82 -8.25 -17.22 -21.38
CA SER A 82 -7.77 -17.64 -22.71
C SER A 82 -6.53 -16.87 -23.18
N ASP A 83 -6.42 -15.60 -22.79
CA ASP A 83 -5.37 -14.68 -23.26
C ASP A 83 -4.20 -14.60 -22.26
N PHE A 84 -4.37 -15.13 -21.05
CA PHE A 84 -3.38 -15.14 -19.97
C PHE A 84 -2.02 -15.72 -20.37
N LYS A 85 -2.03 -16.88 -21.03
CA LYS A 85 -0.78 -17.52 -21.47
C LYS A 85 -0.08 -16.71 -22.56
N ARG A 86 -0.86 -16.13 -23.47
CA ARG A 86 -0.34 -15.28 -24.54
C ARG A 86 0.32 -14.02 -23.98
N PHE A 87 -0.27 -13.42 -22.95
CA PHE A 87 0.33 -12.27 -22.26
C PHE A 87 1.75 -12.56 -21.78
N TYR A 88 1.98 -13.66 -21.04
CA TYR A 88 3.33 -13.99 -20.57
C TYR A 88 4.30 -14.37 -21.69
N LEU A 89 3.82 -15.04 -22.74
CA LEU A 89 4.65 -15.33 -23.92
C LEU A 89 5.09 -14.04 -24.63
N ASP A 90 4.18 -13.08 -24.81
CA ASP A 90 4.48 -11.79 -25.43
C ASP A 90 5.41 -10.95 -24.54
N LEU A 91 5.20 -10.97 -23.22
CA LEU A 91 6.10 -10.35 -22.25
C LEU A 91 7.50 -10.97 -22.33
N TRP A 92 7.61 -12.30 -22.33
CA TRP A 92 8.90 -13.00 -22.44
C TRP A 92 9.67 -12.65 -23.72
N ARG A 93 8.98 -12.53 -24.86
CA ARG A 93 9.61 -12.13 -26.12
C ARG A 93 10.30 -10.78 -26.03
N LEU A 94 9.72 -9.82 -25.29
CA LEU A 94 10.32 -8.51 -25.04
C LEU A 94 11.49 -8.60 -24.05
N LEU A 95 11.34 -9.38 -22.99
CA LEU A 95 12.23 -9.33 -21.84
C LEU A 95 13.44 -10.27 -21.91
N ARG A 96 13.37 -11.36 -22.70
CA ARG A 96 14.37 -12.44 -22.69
C ARG A 96 15.81 -12.01 -22.98
N SER A 97 16.00 -10.85 -23.62
CA SER A 97 17.32 -10.31 -23.96
C SER A 97 17.89 -9.38 -22.89
N ASP A 98 17.10 -8.95 -21.91
CA ASP A 98 17.54 -8.14 -20.76
C ASP A 98 17.75 -9.07 -19.54
N PRO A 99 19.00 -9.24 -19.04
CA PRO A 99 19.28 -10.13 -17.91
C PRO A 99 18.58 -9.79 -16.59
N GLN A 100 18.32 -8.50 -16.33
CA GLN A 100 17.64 -8.06 -15.11
C GLN A 100 16.14 -8.32 -15.21
N MET A 101 15.55 -8.12 -16.40
CA MET A 101 14.11 -8.28 -16.58
C MET A 101 13.71 -9.74 -16.83
N SER A 102 14.55 -10.52 -17.50
CA SER A 102 14.32 -11.95 -17.75
C SER A 102 14.40 -12.81 -16.49
N SER A 103 15.07 -12.33 -15.45
CA SER A 103 15.18 -12.99 -14.14
C SER A 103 14.01 -12.71 -13.20
N ALA A 104 12.93 -12.08 -13.69
CA ALA A 104 11.75 -11.76 -12.90
C ALA A 104 11.14 -12.97 -12.20
N ILE A 105 10.65 -12.76 -10.98
CA ILE A 105 10.10 -13.81 -10.12
C ILE A 105 8.67 -13.50 -9.71
N PHE A 106 7.86 -14.53 -9.53
CA PHE A 106 6.52 -14.41 -9.00
C PHE A 106 6.57 -14.29 -7.47
N GLN A 107 5.98 -13.22 -6.92
CA GLN A 107 6.18 -12.80 -5.54
C GLN A 107 5.79 -13.86 -4.49
N TYR A 108 4.73 -14.65 -4.73
CA TYR A 108 4.24 -15.63 -3.75
C TYR A 108 4.77 -17.05 -3.98
N THR A 109 5.23 -17.36 -5.19
CA THR A 109 5.70 -18.70 -5.55
C THR A 109 7.21 -18.80 -5.73
N ASP A 110 7.90 -17.66 -5.81
CA ASP A 110 9.31 -17.51 -6.18
C ASP A 110 9.68 -18.17 -7.52
N LEU A 111 8.69 -18.55 -8.34
CA LEU A 111 8.92 -19.11 -9.66
C LEU A 111 9.49 -18.03 -10.58
N LYS A 112 10.47 -18.38 -11.41
CA LYS A 112 10.97 -17.45 -12.43
C LYS A 112 9.99 -17.37 -13.59
N LEU A 113 9.97 -16.22 -14.25
CA LEU A 113 9.23 -16.05 -15.50
C LEU A 113 9.59 -17.14 -16.51
N SER A 114 10.89 -17.45 -16.68
CA SER A 114 11.38 -18.51 -17.56
C SER A 114 10.77 -19.89 -17.28
N ASP A 115 10.51 -20.21 -16.01
CA ASP A 115 9.93 -21.50 -15.61
C ASP A 115 8.45 -21.57 -15.98
N VAL A 116 7.74 -20.45 -15.80
CA VAL A 116 6.34 -20.29 -16.25
C VAL A 116 6.25 -20.40 -17.77
N ILE A 117 7.17 -19.76 -18.51
CA ILE A 117 7.23 -19.88 -19.98
C ILE A 117 7.47 -21.33 -20.40
N SER A 118 8.46 -22.00 -19.82
CA SER A 118 8.76 -23.41 -20.11
C SER A 118 7.55 -24.31 -19.84
N THR A 119 6.80 -24.03 -18.77
CA THR A 119 5.57 -24.75 -18.41
C THR A 119 4.44 -24.52 -19.44
N ILE A 120 4.28 -23.28 -19.91
CA ILE A 120 3.32 -22.92 -20.96
C ILE A 120 3.66 -23.64 -22.28
N GLU A 121 4.92 -23.58 -22.71
CA GLU A 121 5.40 -24.20 -23.96
C GLU A 121 5.30 -25.73 -23.91
N ALA A 122 5.59 -26.34 -22.77
CA ALA A 122 5.39 -27.77 -22.52
C ALA A 122 3.91 -28.17 -22.38
N LYS A 123 2.96 -27.24 -22.52
CA LYS A 123 1.51 -27.45 -22.38
C LYS A 123 1.11 -28.06 -21.03
N ARG A 124 1.89 -27.79 -19.97
CA ARG A 124 1.62 -28.26 -18.61
C ARG A 124 0.66 -27.31 -17.89
N LYS A 125 0.09 -27.78 -16.77
CA LYS A 125 -0.76 -26.97 -15.91
C LYS A 125 0.11 -25.98 -15.12
N LEU A 126 -0.26 -24.71 -15.12
CA LEU A 126 0.37 -23.70 -14.27
C LEU A 126 -0.12 -23.83 -12.82
N PRO A 127 0.73 -23.53 -11.82
CA PRO A 127 0.31 -23.34 -10.44
C PRO A 127 -0.81 -22.31 -10.34
N ILE A 128 -1.75 -22.50 -9.41
CA ILE A 128 -2.95 -21.65 -9.34
C ILE A 128 -2.63 -20.26 -8.79
N GLU A 129 -1.59 -20.18 -7.97
CA GLU A 129 -1.11 -18.97 -7.32
C GLU A 129 -0.71 -17.91 -8.36
N ILE A 130 -0.12 -18.34 -9.48
CA ILE A 130 0.32 -17.49 -10.60
C ILE A 130 -0.83 -16.63 -11.16
N TYR A 131 -2.08 -17.10 -11.09
CA TYR A 131 -3.24 -16.33 -11.57
C TYR A 131 -3.55 -15.11 -10.69
N SER A 132 -3.12 -15.13 -9.43
CA SER A 132 -3.32 -14.05 -8.45
C SER A 132 -2.02 -13.38 -7.99
N ASP A 133 -0.88 -13.81 -8.52
CA ASP A 133 0.44 -13.36 -8.10
C ASP A 133 0.84 -12.07 -8.83
N PHE A 134 1.94 -11.48 -8.37
CA PHE A 134 2.63 -10.38 -9.01
C PHE A 134 3.99 -10.84 -9.51
N LEU A 135 4.33 -10.43 -10.71
CA LEU A 135 5.66 -10.61 -11.26
C LEU A 135 6.55 -9.44 -10.81
N TYR A 136 7.64 -9.74 -10.12
CA TYR A 136 8.60 -8.79 -9.60
C TYR A 136 9.88 -8.80 -10.42
N PHE A 137 10.33 -7.61 -10.82
CA PHE A 137 11.59 -7.36 -11.52
C PHE A 137 12.52 -6.64 -10.55
N HIS A 138 13.66 -7.25 -10.23
CA HIS A 138 14.67 -6.64 -9.37
C HIS A 138 15.68 -5.87 -10.24
N LEU A 139 15.75 -4.55 -10.06
CA LEU A 139 16.59 -3.67 -10.87
C LEU A 139 17.78 -3.09 -10.10
N GLY A 140 17.77 -3.17 -8.76
CA GLY A 140 18.88 -2.75 -7.92
C GLY A 140 18.62 -3.00 -6.43
N VAL A 141 19.68 -2.86 -5.64
CA VAL A 141 19.70 -3.19 -4.20
C VAL A 141 19.27 -2.05 -3.27
N LEU A 142 18.96 -0.87 -3.83
CA LEU A 142 18.62 0.32 -3.04
C LEU A 142 17.19 0.23 -2.48
N SER A 143 17.05 0.67 -1.23
CA SER A 143 15.76 0.69 -0.55
C SER A 143 14.83 1.77 -1.13
N PRO A 144 13.60 1.43 -1.54
CA PRO A 144 12.67 2.40 -2.09
C PRO A 144 12.15 3.36 -1.02
N GLN A 145 11.97 4.62 -1.42
CA GLN A 145 11.31 5.64 -0.61
C GLN A 145 9.99 6.09 -1.23
N TYR A 146 9.81 5.88 -2.53
CA TYR A 146 8.61 6.25 -3.27
C TYR A 146 8.17 5.14 -4.20
N ARG A 147 6.87 5.04 -4.41
CA ARG A 147 6.25 4.18 -5.41
C ARG A 147 5.55 5.02 -6.47
N VAL A 148 5.71 4.65 -7.73
CA VAL A 148 4.88 5.14 -8.83
C VAL A 148 3.90 4.03 -9.19
N TYR A 149 2.61 4.33 -9.13
CA TYR A 149 1.54 3.45 -9.56
C TYR A 149 1.12 3.84 -10.96
N ALA A 150 1.24 2.90 -11.89
CA ALA A 150 0.84 3.06 -13.28
C ALA A 150 -0.27 2.06 -13.60
N ASN A 151 -1.48 2.58 -13.76
CA ASN A 151 -2.65 1.78 -14.11
C ASN A 151 -2.76 1.58 -15.63
N ALA A 152 -1.78 0.87 -16.21
CA ALA A 152 -1.75 0.57 -17.64
C ALA A 152 -2.95 -0.30 -18.06
N CYS A 153 -3.56 0.00 -19.21
CA CYS A 153 -4.55 -0.84 -19.87
C CYS A 153 -3.94 -2.21 -20.15
N LEU A 154 -4.65 -3.31 -19.81
CA LEU A 154 -4.07 -4.67 -19.85
C LEU A 154 -3.61 -5.09 -21.24
N ASP A 155 -4.32 -4.65 -22.26
CA ASP A 155 -4.03 -4.87 -23.67
C ASP A 155 -2.87 -4.00 -24.18
N ARG A 156 -2.49 -2.96 -23.44
CA ARG A 156 -1.36 -2.05 -23.72
C ARG A 156 -0.17 -2.28 -22.80
N THR A 157 -0.27 -3.15 -21.79
CA THR A 157 0.81 -3.44 -20.83
C THR A 157 2.13 -3.82 -21.51
N THR A 158 2.08 -4.64 -22.56
CA THR A 158 3.28 -5.05 -23.31
C THR A 158 3.97 -3.85 -23.98
N GLU A 159 3.20 -2.92 -24.54
CA GLU A 159 3.73 -1.68 -25.11
C GLU A 159 4.34 -0.78 -24.03
N PHE A 160 3.67 -0.67 -22.88
CA PHE A 160 4.19 0.07 -21.75
C PHE A 160 5.51 -0.52 -21.23
N ILE A 161 5.61 -1.85 -21.11
CA ILE A 161 6.86 -2.51 -20.71
C ILE A 161 7.97 -2.27 -21.75
N ALA A 162 7.66 -2.29 -23.05
CA ALA A 162 8.64 -1.94 -24.08
C ALA A 162 9.16 -0.51 -23.90
N TRP A 163 8.26 0.45 -23.60
CA TRP A 163 8.65 1.82 -23.28
C TRP A 163 9.54 1.89 -22.02
N VAL A 164 9.25 1.11 -20.98
CA VAL A 164 10.09 1.04 -19.77
C VAL A 164 11.50 0.57 -20.10
N LEU A 165 11.66 -0.46 -20.95
CA LEU A 165 12.97 -0.93 -21.37
C LEU A 165 13.75 0.17 -22.10
N GLN A 166 13.07 0.91 -22.99
CA GLN A 166 13.67 2.04 -23.69
C GLN A 166 14.08 3.15 -22.71
N TYR A 167 13.21 3.49 -21.75
CA TYR A 167 13.50 4.47 -20.71
C TYR A 167 14.74 4.08 -19.91
N LYS A 168 14.85 2.82 -19.46
CA LYS A 168 16.04 2.33 -18.75
C LYS A 168 17.32 2.51 -19.57
N GLN A 169 17.27 2.23 -20.89
CA GLN A 169 18.42 2.37 -21.77
C GLN A 169 18.83 3.84 -21.98
N GLN A 170 17.85 4.74 -22.08
CA GLN A 170 18.08 6.17 -22.25
C GLN A 170 18.51 6.87 -20.96
N HIS A 171 18.12 6.32 -19.81
CA HIS A 171 18.36 6.88 -18.48
C HIS A 171 19.06 5.87 -17.56
N PRO A 172 20.37 5.59 -17.75
CA PRO A 172 21.08 4.57 -16.96
C PRO A 172 21.09 4.86 -15.44
N ASN A 173 20.91 6.12 -15.03
CA ASN A 173 20.80 6.55 -13.63
C ASN A 173 19.33 6.77 -13.20
N HIS A 174 18.38 6.04 -13.78
CA HIS A 174 16.94 6.21 -13.53
C HIS A 174 16.50 6.03 -12.07
N GLN A 175 17.34 5.47 -11.18
CA GLN A 175 17.05 5.38 -9.74
C GLN A 175 15.74 4.61 -9.40
N ILE A 176 15.43 3.60 -10.23
CA ILE A 176 14.34 2.64 -10.03
C ILE A 176 14.98 1.33 -9.56
N CYS A 177 14.62 0.84 -8.39
CA CYS A 177 15.19 -0.39 -7.81
C CYS A 177 14.35 -1.64 -8.08
N GLY A 178 13.08 -1.47 -8.48
CA GLY A 178 12.24 -2.60 -8.84
C GLY A 178 10.98 -2.21 -9.60
N ILE A 179 10.37 -3.22 -10.21
CA ILE A 179 9.05 -3.10 -10.85
C ILE A 179 8.21 -4.29 -10.38
N LYS A 180 6.94 -4.04 -10.10
CA LYS A 180 5.95 -5.06 -9.81
C LYS A 180 4.83 -4.97 -10.82
N LEU A 181 4.51 -6.09 -11.46
CA LEU A 181 3.46 -6.23 -12.45
C LEU A 181 2.40 -7.19 -11.91
N ALA A 182 1.16 -6.71 -11.78
CA ALA A 182 0.04 -7.55 -11.41
C ALA A 182 -0.25 -8.59 -12.49
N SER A 183 -0.68 -9.79 -12.08
CA SER A 183 -1.31 -10.74 -13.00
C SER A 183 -2.40 -10.03 -13.83
N PRO A 184 -2.45 -10.25 -15.15
CA PRO A 184 -3.42 -9.58 -16.01
C PRO A 184 -4.87 -10.03 -15.74
N LEU A 185 -5.09 -11.03 -14.90
CA LEU A 185 -6.44 -11.43 -14.46
C LEU A 185 -6.97 -10.56 -13.32
N LEU A 186 -6.10 -9.85 -12.62
CA LEU A 186 -6.46 -9.04 -11.46
C LEU A 186 -7.09 -7.71 -11.89
N LYS A 187 -8.25 -7.39 -11.31
CA LYS A 187 -8.99 -6.14 -11.58
C LYS A 187 -8.58 -5.04 -10.62
N ARG A 188 -7.38 -4.49 -10.83
CA ARG A 188 -6.76 -3.58 -9.86
C ARG A 188 -6.35 -2.26 -10.47
N ALA A 189 -6.25 -1.22 -9.65
CA ALA A 189 -5.75 0.10 -10.06
C ALA A 189 -4.22 0.24 -9.94
N ASP A 190 -3.53 -0.75 -9.36
CA ASP A 190 -2.08 -0.84 -9.20
C ASP A 190 -1.46 -1.90 -10.14
N SER A 191 -1.82 -1.91 -11.42
CA SER A 191 -1.32 -2.95 -12.35
C SER A 191 0.18 -2.99 -12.48
N ILE A 192 0.84 -1.83 -12.41
CA ILE A 192 2.29 -1.73 -12.45
C ILE A 192 2.71 -0.77 -11.35
N VAL A 193 3.69 -1.18 -10.56
CA VAL A 193 4.27 -0.38 -9.48
C VAL A 193 5.77 -0.30 -9.67
N PHE A 194 6.31 0.91 -9.73
CA PHE A 194 7.75 1.16 -9.75
C PHE A 194 8.22 1.54 -8.36
N PHE A 195 9.35 0.98 -7.95
CA PHE A 195 10.01 1.28 -6.70
C PHE A 195 11.15 2.27 -6.98
N CYS A 196 11.01 3.49 -6.48
CA CYS A 196 11.94 4.60 -6.71
C CYS A 196 12.67 4.93 -5.41
N VAL A 197 13.97 5.20 -5.50
CA VAL A 197 14.81 5.45 -4.32
C VAL A 197 14.54 6.81 -3.67
N ASN A 198 13.94 7.75 -4.40
CA ASN A 198 13.58 9.08 -3.91
C ASN A 198 12.43 9.67 -4.75
N ARG A 199 11.98 10.87 -4.34
CA ARG A 199 10.89 11.59 -4.99
C ARG A 199 11.23 12.05 -6.40
N ASP A 200 12.45 12.56 -6.61
CA ASP A 200 12.85 13.13 -7.90
C ASP A 200 12.83 12.08 -9.01
N ALA A 201 13.31 10.86 -8.70
CA ALA A 201 13.23 9.72 -9.61
C ALA A 201 11.76 9.35 -9.92
N ALA A 202 10.89 9.36 -8.91
CA ALA A 202 9.46 9.11 -9.11
C ALA A 202 8.80 10.18 -9.99
N MET A 203 9.13 11.45 -9.79
CA MET A 203 8.59 12.57 -10.57
C MET A 203 9.11 12.59 -12.01
N GLN A 204 10.40 12.32 -12.23
CA GLN A 204 10.96 12.19 -13.57
C GLN A 204 10.29 11.05 -14.34
N LEU A 205 10.09 9.91 -13.67
CA LEU A 205 9.43 8.76 -14.26
C LEU A 205 7.98 9.06 -14.62
N THR A 206 7.23 9.72 -13.74
CA THR A 206 5.82 10.06 -13.99
C THR A 206 5.69 11.09 -15.12
N GLN A 207 6.57 12.10 -15.16
CA GLN A 207 6.65 13.08 -16.26
C GLN A 207 6.91 12.38 -17.60
N ALA A 208 7.88 11.47 -17.66
CA ALA A 208 8.19 10.73 -18.87
C ALA A 208 7.00 9.86 -19.36
N MET A 209 6.15 9.39 -18.44
CA MET A 209 4.94 8.62 -18.77
C MET A 209 3.77 9.47 -19.29
N THR A 210 3.72 10.78 -18.99
CA THR A 210 2.55 11.63 -19.34
C THR A 210 2.24 11.68 -20.85
N HIS A 211 3.24 11.40 -21.70
CA HIS A 211 3.08 11.38 -23.15
C HIS A 211 2.46 10.08 -23.70
N LEU A 212 2.28 9.05 -22.86
CA LEU A 212 1.70 7.75 -23.27
C LEU A 212 0.16 7.79 -23.28
N ILE A 213 -0.38 8.60 -24.20
CA ILE A 213 -1.84 8.81 -24.34
C ILE A 213 -2.54 7.47 -24.64
N GLY A 214 -3.59 7.17 -23.88
CA GLY A 214 -4.41 5.96 -24.05
C GLY A 214 -3.79 4.67 -23.50
N VAL A 215 -2.58 4.74 -22.92
CA VAL A 215 -1.95 3.58 -22.26
C VAL A 215 -2.48 3.38 -20.85
N PHE A 216 -2.94 4.43 -20.18
CA PHE A 216 -3.41 4.35 -18.79
C PHE A 216 -4.92 4.48 -18.67
N GLU A 217 -5.50 3.66 -17.80
CA GLU A 217 -6.85 3.82 -17.27
C GLU A 217 -6.94 5.07 -16.39
N LYS A 218 -8.13 5.56 -16.06
CA LYS A 218 -8.28 6.80 -15.24
C LYS A 218 -8.14 6.58 -13.73
N SER A 219 -8.51 5.39 -13.25
CA SER A 219 -8.48 5.08 -11.83
C SER A 219 -7.05 4.96 -11.30
N ILE A 220 -6.84 5.37 -10.06
CA ILE A 220 -5.60 5.17 -9.31
C ILE A 220 -5.93 4.47 -7.99
N PRO A 221 -4.96 3.81 -7.34
CA PRO A 221 -5.18 3.28 -6.00
C PRO A 221 -5.54 4.41 -5.04
N ALA A 222 -6.46 4.14 -4.11
CA ALA A 222 -6.78 5.11 -3.05
C ALA A 222 -5.52 5.46 -2.24
N MET A 223 -5.50 6.54 -1.46
CA MET A 223 -4.36 6.86 -0.57
C MET A 223 -3.00 7.08 -1.27
N THR A 224 -3.04 7.34 -2.59
CA THR A 224 -1.89 7.78 -3.39
C THR A 224 -2.19 9.18 -3.91
N THR A 225 -1.20 9.87 -4.44
CA THR A 225 -1.42 11.19 -5.03
C THR A 225 -1.40 11.13 -6.54
N ARG A 226 -2.51 11.52 -7.15
CA ARG A 226 -2.62 11.72 -8.59
C ARG A 226 -1.60 12.73 -9.10
N ILE A 227 -0.92 12.37 -10.19
CA ILE A 227 0.01 13.27 -10.89
C ILE A 227 -0.70 14.15 -11.91
N GLN A 228 -1.68 13.59 -12.63
CA GLN A 228 -2.42 14.29 -13.66
C GLN A 228 -3.89 13.84 -13.69
N ASP A 229 -4.79 14.80 -13.81
CA ASP A 229 -6.22 14.55 -13.91
C ASP A 229 -6.56 13.68 -15.12
N GLY A 230 -7.39 12.67 -14.88
CA GLY A 230 -7.80 11.73 -15.91
C GLY A 230 -6.74 10.74 -16.38
N VAL A 231 -5.53 10.73 -15.79
CA VAL A 231 -4.47 9.75 -16.07
C VAL A 231 -4.25 8.88 -14.83
N GLY A 232 -4.22 7.55 -15.02
CA GLY A 232 -4.03 6.56 -13.96
C GLY A 232 -2.59 6.43 -13.50
N ILE A 233 -1.95 7.56 -13.22
CA ILE A 233 -0.61 7.62 -12.65
C ILE A 233 -0.72 8.33 -11.31
N SER A 234 -0.18 7.70 -10.26
CA SER A 234 -0.10 8.29 -8.94
C SER A 234 1.19 7.92 -8.23
N ILE A 235 1.53 8.65 -7.18
CA ILE A 235 2.69 8.37 -6.34
C ILE A 235 2.32 8.12 -4.89
N GLY A 236 3.14 7.32 -4.21
CA GLY A 236 2.98 7.07 -2.79
C GLY A 236 4.34 7.05 -2.09
N ALA A 237 4.45 7.76 -0.97
CA ALA A 237 5.61 7.71 -0.09
C ALA A 237 5.62 6.44 0.79
N GLU A 238 6.75 5.76 0.83
CA GLU A 238 7.03 4.69 1.79
C GLU A 238 7.12 5.26 3.22
N PRO A 239 6.79 4.45 4.23
CA PRO A 239 6.99 4.85 5.62
C PRO A 239 8.47 5.11 5.92
N ASP A 240 8.71 6.03 6.84
CA ASP A 240 10.06 6.32 7.34
C ASP A 240 10.61 5.10 8.10
N GLN A 241 11.63 4.45 7.51
CA GLN A 241 12.22 3.20 8.01
C GLN A 241 12.77 3.34 9.44
N ILE A 242 13.19 4.55 9.82
CA ILE A 242 13.68 4.84 11.18
C ILE A 242 12.51 4.78 12.18
N ARG A 243 11.34 5.27 11.80
CA ARG A 243 10.14 5.29 12.67
C ARG A 243 9.45 3.94 12.76
N THR A 244 9.59 3.08 11.75
CA THR A 244 9.01 1.72 11.77
C THR A 244 9.86 0.71 12.55
N GLY A 245 11.03 1.11 13.07
CA GLY A 245 11.97 0.19 13.74
C GLY A 245 12.59 -0.85 12.81
N LEU A 246 12.39 -0.70 11.49
CA LEU A 246 13.05 -1.49 10.46
C LEU A 246 14.44 -0.87 10.26
N ALA A 247 15.36 -1.17 11.17
CA ALA A 247 16.72 -0.66 11.10
C ALA A 247 17.33 -0.97 9.73
N ALA A 248 18.02 0.03 9.16
CA ALA A 248 18.75 0.00 7.88
C ALA A 248 19.94 -0.99 7.83
N ASN A 249 19.99 -1.95 8.76
CA ASN A 249 21.05 -2.94 8.89
C ASN A 249 20.67 -4.20 8.10
N GLU A 250 20.44 -4.05 6.81
CA GLU A 250 20.59 -5.09 5.79
C GLU A 250 20.36 -4.39 4.44
N LEU A 251 21.47 -3.95 3.83
CA LEU A 251 21.56 -3.35 2.49
C LEU A 251 21.23 -4.35 1.35
N GLU A 252 20.61 -5.47 1.69
CA GLU A 252 20.09 -6.46 0.79
C GLU A 252 18.59 -6.50 1.04
N ILE A 253 17.78 -6.12 0.05
CA ILE A 253 16.34 -6.40 0.06
C ILE A 253 16.20 -7.93 -0.03
N PRO A 254 15.75 -8.66 1.01
CA PRO A 254 15.56 -10.08 0.84
C PRO A 254 14.47 -10.32 -0.21
N VAL A 255 14.80 -11.20 -1.15
CA VAL A 255 13.96 -11.55 -2.29
C VAL A 255 12.81 -12.45 -1.78
N GLY A 256 11.55 -12.05 -2.02
CA GLY A 256 10.37 -12.89 -1.72
C GLY A 256 9.23 -12.18 -0.97
N ALA A 257 8.13 -12.92 -0.74
CA ALA A 257 6.87 -12.45 -0.16
C ALA A 257 6.97 -11.76 1.23
N ALA A 258 8.04 -12.00 1.99
CA ALA A 258 8.20 -11.52 3.37
C ALA A 258 8.61 -10.04 3.50
N VAL A 259 9.15 -9.42 2.45
CA VAL A 259 9.86 -8.12 2.57
C VAL A 259 9.14 -6.96 1.87
N CYS A 260 8.31 -7.24 0.86
CA CYS A 260 7.53 -6.20 0.20
C CYS A 260 6.10 -6.17 0.76
N GLN A 261 5.93 -5.83 2.04
CA GLN A 261 4.60 -5.40 2.50
C GLN A 261 4.13 -4.28 1.56
N SER A 262 2.98 -4.50 0.92
CA SER A 262 2.51 -3.55 -0.05
C SER A 262 2.12 -2.26 0.67
N PHE A 263 2.44 -1.10 0.11
CA PHE A 263 2.04 0.22 0.60
C PHE A 263 0.56 0.28 1.01
N GLY A 264 -0.31 -0.40 0.25
CA GLY A 264 -1.73 -0.53 0.57
C GLY A 264 -1.99 -1.44 1.77
N THR A 265 -1.20 -2.49 1.98
CA THR A 265 -1.29 -3.38 3.15
C THR A 265 -0.97 -2.61 4.43
N ILE A 266 0.13 -1.84 4.45
CA ILE A 266 0.53 -1.04 5.61
C ILE A 266 -0.58 -0.05 5.99
N ARG A 267 -1.07 0.72 5.02
CA ARG A 267 -2.15 1.69 5.26
C ARG A 267 -3.45 1.01 5.69
N ALA A 268 -3.78 -0.14 5.11
CA ALA A 268 -4.96 -0.90 5.52
C ALA A 268 -4.86 -1.41 6.97
N GLN A 269 -3.68 -1.86 7.40
CA GLN A 269 -3.42 -2.25 8.78
C GLN A 269 -3.49 -1.06 9.74
N LEU A 270 -2.95 0.10 9.36
CA LEU A 270 -3.04 1.33 10.15
C LEU A 270 -4.49 1.80 10.29
N ILE A 271 -5.29 1.75 9.22
CA ILE A 271 -6.72 2.12 9.28
C ILE A 271 -7.49 1.11 10.15
N LYS A 272 -7.21 -0.19 10.04
CA LYS A 272 -7.78 -1.20 10.94
C LYS A 272 -7.45 -0.87 12.41
N GLY A 273 -6.18 -0.62 12.73
CA GLY A 273 -5.76 -0.27 14.09
C GLY A 273 -6.44 1.01 14.59
N ALA A 274 -6.58 2.02 13.73
CA ALA A 274 -7.30 3.25 14.04
C ALA A 274 -8.81 3.02 14.25
N ALA A 275 -9.45 2.16 13.46
CA ALA A 275 -10.87 1.83 13.61
C ALA A 275 -11.15 1.09 14.93
N LEU A 276 -10.28 0.16 15.32
CA LEU A 276 -10.37 -0.52 16.63
C LEU A 276 -10.25 0.49 17.77
N ASN A 277 -9.20 1.32 17.76
CA ASN A 277 -9.01 2.35 18.78
C ASN A 277 -10.16 3.36 18.82
N TYR A 278 -10.67 3.79 17.66
CA TYR A 278 -11.84 4.65 17.57
C TYR A 278 -13.05 3.99 18.24
N ASN A 279 -13.38 2.73 17.91
CA ASN A 279 -14.54 2.06 18.47
C ASN A 279 -14.47 1.87 19.99
N GLU A 280 -13.27 1.63 20.53
CA GLU A 280 -13.04 1.54 21.97
C GLU A 280 -13.21 2.90 22.68
N ASN A 281 -12.90 4.00 22.00
CA ASN A 281 -12.76 5.32 22.62
C ASN A 281 -13.81 6.36 22.16
N LYS A 282 -14.68 6.03 21.20
CA LYS A 282 -15.62 6.99 20.58
C LYS A 282 -16.62 7.61 21.57
N GLN A 283 -16.96 6.93 22.66
CA GLN A 283 -17.79 7.51 23.74
C GLN A 283 -17.09 8.68 24.45
N GLN A 284 -15.76 8.69 24.49
CA GLN A 284 -14.95 9.73 25.13
C GLN A 284 -14.56 10.85 24.16
N TYR A 285 -14.26 10.53 22.90
CA TYR A 285 -13.73 11.50 21.92
C TYR A 285 -14.74 11.92 20.84
N GLY A 286 -15.95 11.35 20.86
CA GLY A 286 -17.05 11.66 19.95
C GLY A 286 -17.30 10.56 18.91
N GLU A 287 -18.58 10.35 18.60
CA GLU A 287 -19.06 9.41 17.58
C GLU A 287 -19.30 10.13 16.25
N SER A 288 -18.22 10.53 15.58
CA SER A 288 -18.28 11.25 14.31
C SER A 288 -17.16 10.83 13.36
N PHE A 289 -17.35 11.13 12.06
CA PHE A 289 -16.30 10.97 11.07
C PHE A 289 -15.04 11.76 11.44
N ASP A 290 -15.19 13.00 11.92
CA ASP A 290 -14.04 13.84 12.33
C ASP A 290 -13.24 13.21 13.48
N SER A 291 -13.93 12.54 14.41
CA SER A 291 -13.27 11.79 15.48
C SER A 291 -12.49 10.60 14.90
N PHE A 292 -13.12 9.76 14.08
CA PHE A 292 -12.45 8.64 13.40
C PHE A 292 -11.25 9.09 12.56
N LYS A 293 -11.39 10.18 11.80
CA LYS A 293 -10.32 10.79 10.99
C LYS A 293 -9.09 11.12 11.83
N ARG A 294 -9.26 11.64 13.06
CA ARG A 294 -8.15 11.92 13.99
C ARG A 294 -7.40 10.66 14.40
N PHE A 295 -8.09 9.55 14.65
CA PHE A 295 -7.44 8.27 14.95
C PHE A 295 -6.59 7.78 13.77
N VAL A 296 -7.10 7.90 12.54
CA VAL A 296 -6.35 7.51 11.35
C VAL A 296 -5.12 8.39 11.13
N VAL A 297 -5.27 9.72 11.27
CA VAL A 297 -4.14 10.68 11.18
C VAL A 297 -3.08 10.38 12.23
N ALA A 298 -3.47 10.10 13.47
CA ALA A 298 -2.56 9.74 14.55
C ALA A 298 -1.78 8.45 14.21
N ALA A 299 -2.47 7.41 13.72
CA ALA A 299 -1.83 6.16 13.31
C ALA A 299 -0.84 6.38 12.16
N PHE A 300 -1.18 7.20 11.15
CA PHE A 300 -0.32 7.48 10.00
C PHE A 300 0.94 8.25 10.43
N ARG A 301 0.79 9.32 11.21
CA ARG A 301 1.93 10.12 11.70
C ARG A 301 2.84 9.32 12.63
N GLY A 302 2.26 8.47 13.48
CA GLY A 302 3.01 7.52 14.32
C GLY A 302 3.87 6.57 13.49
N TYR A 303 3.41 6.24 12.28
CA TYR A 303 4.12 5.39 11.32
C TYR A 303 5.00 6.19 10.33
N GLY A 304 5.23 7.49 10.58
CA GLY A 304 6.05 8.34 9.71
C GLY A 304 5.41 8.72 8.38
N LEU A 305 4.11 8.51 8.21
CA LEU A 305 3.35 8.90 7.03
C LEU A 305 2.74 10.28 7.22
N ASP A 306 2.78 11.08 6.16
CA ASP A 306 2.12 12.39 6.14
C ASP A 306 0.76 12.29 5.41
N PRO A 307 -0.38 12.35 6.13
CA PRO A 307 -1.69 12.25 5.52
C PRO A 307 -2.15 13.55 4.83
N SER A 308 -1.50 14.69 5.06
CA SER A 308 -1.94 15.99 4.54
C SER A 308 -1.26 16.39 3.23
N LYS A 309 -0.10 15.80 2.91
CA LYS A 309 0.67 16.19 1.73
C LYS A 309 0.08 15.62 0.44
N LYS A 310 -0.41 16.52 -0.40
CA LYS A 310 -0.14 16.41 -1.85
C LYS A 310 1.37 16.63 -2.03
N PRO A 311 2.07 15.90 -2.90
CA PRO A 311 3.43 16.23 -3.30
C PRO A 311 3.36 17.64 -3.86
N GLN A 312 3.89 18.61 -3.12
CA GLN A 312 3.85 20.00 -3.54
C GLN A 312 4.67 20.12 -4.83
N ASN A 313 4.05 20.66 -5.87
CA ASN A 313 4.78 21.24 -6.99
C ASN A 313 5.44 22.51 -6.43
N GLU A 314 6.63 22.36 -5.85
CA GLU A 314 7.60 23.44 -5.66
C GLU A 314 8.85 23.08 -6.45
#